data_AF-A0A6L8HE16-F1
#
_entry.id   AF-A0A6L8HE16-F1
#
_cell.length_a   1.000
_cell.length_b   1.000
_cell.length_c   1.000
_cell.angle_alpha   90.00
_cell.angle_beta   90.00
_cell.angle_gamma   90.00
#
_symmetry.space_group_name_H-M   'P 1'
#
loop_
_entity.id
_entity.type
_entity.pdbx_description
1 polymer ?
#
loop_
_entity_poly.entity_id
_entity_poly.type
_entity_poly.pdbx_seq_one_letter_code
_entity_poly.pdbx_strand_id
1 'polypeptide(L)'
;HPAASFQPAVRDVLAGRTLAAVEAVGGDRVLVGGGVSANRALRTRLRGDIGPGGRLFTGSTRVSLDNGAMIARAAQFRLEAGTFGGLSEASASAPMPGTLPWRPEMRDSSQGSCPGSAARPSPN
;
A
#
# COMPACT_ATOMS: atom_id res chain seq x y z
N HIS A 1 -7.78 -12.42 22.71
CA HIS A 1 -9.01 -12.04 21.99
C HIS A 1 -8.87 -10.81 21.07
N PRO A 2 -8.27 -9.66 21.46
CA PRO A 2 -8.20 -8.47 20.60
C PRO A 2 -7.25 -8.59 19.39
N ALA A 3 -6.15 -9.34 19.49
CA ALA A 3 -5.25 -9.56 18.35
C ALA A 3 -5.93 -10.34 17.19
N ALA A 4 -6.89 -11.21 17.53
CA ALA A 4 -7.61 -12.03 16.56
C ALA A 4 -8.65 -11.24 15.75
N SER A 5 -9.26 -10.19 16.31
CA SER A 5 -10.15 -9.28 15.59
C SER A 5 -9.41 -8.10 14.93
N PHE A 6 -8.26 -7.71 15.47
CA PHE A 6 -7.45 -6.60 14.94
C PHE A 6 -6.77 -6.95 13.61
N GLN A 7 -6.19 -8.15 13.48
CA GLN A 7 -5.51 -8.55 12.25
C GLN A 7 -6.43 -8.58 11.01
N PRO A 8 -7.66 -9.13 11.08
CA PRO A 8 -8.64 -9.03 10.00
C PRO A 8 -9.00 -7.59 9.64
N ALA A 9 -9.27 -6.74 10.63
CA ALA A 9 -9.67 -5.35 10.39
C ALA A 9 -8.57 -4.55 9.66
N VAL A 10 -7.31 -4.68 10.09
CA VAL A 10 -6.18 -4.01 9.43
C VAL A 10 -5.97 -4.56 8.03
N ARG A 11 -6.03 -5.88 7.85
CA ARG A 11 -5.96 -6.51 6.52
C ARG A 11 -7.02 -5.92 5.60
N ASP A 12 -8.24 -5.75 6.10
CA ASP A 12 -9.35 -5.34 5.26
C ASP A 12 -9.27 -3.88 4.84
N VAL A 13 -8.83 -3.02 5.75
CA VAL A 13 -8.51 -1.62 5.42
C VAL A 13 -7.37 -1.55 4.40
N LEU A 14 -6.27 -2.29 4.60
CA LEU A 14 -5.13 -2.25 3.69
C LEU A 14 -5.49 -2.78 2.30
N ALA A 15 -6.24 -3.88 2.21
CA ALA A 15 -6.68 -4.45 0.94
C ALA A 15 -7.60 -3.47 0.19
N GLY A 16 -8.64 -2.93 0.85
CA GLY A 16 -9.56 -1.98 0.23
C GLY A 16 -8.86 -0.71 -0.26
N ARG A 17 -7.95 -0.15 0.54
CA ARG A 17 -7.16 1.04 0.13
C ARG A 17 -6.23 0.76 -1.04
N THR A 18 -5.62 -0.43 -1.07
CA THR A 18 -4.72 -0.82 -2.16
C THR A 18 -5.48 -0.95 -3.47
N LEU A 19 -6.64 -1.62 -3.46
CA LEU A 19 -7.45 -1.82 -4.67
C LEU A 19 -8.00 -0.49 -5.20
N ALA A 20 -8.51 0.37 -4.32
CA ALA A 20 -8.99 1.68 -4.73
C ALA A 20 -7.86 2.57 -5.29
N ALA A 21 -6.63 2.44 -4.77
CA ALA A 21 -5.47 3.10 -5.34
C ALA A 21 -5.12 2.54 -6.73
N VAL A 22 -5.19 1.22 -6.93
CA VAL A 22 -4.96 0.56 -8.23
C VAL A 22 -5.93 1.08 -9.29
N GLU A 23 -7.22 1.14 -8.96
CA GLU A 23 -8.26 1.68 -9.85
C GLU A 23 -7.99 3.14 -10.20
N ALA A 24 -7.71 3.98 -9.18
CA ALA A 24 -7.51 5.41 -9.38
C ALA A 24 -6.26 5.77 -10.19
N VAL A 25 -5.19 4.97 -10.10
CA VAL A 25 -3.97 5.16 -10.90
C VAL A 25 -4.00 4.42 -12.24
N GLY A 26 -5.04 3.60 -12.48
CA GLY A 26 -5.12 2.74 -13.67
C GLY A 26 -4.00 1.70 -13.73
N GLY A 27 -3.49 1.26 -12.58
CA GLY A 27 -2.35 0.35 -12.50
C GLY A 27 -2.76 -1.12 -12.65
N ASP A 28 -1.84 -1.97 -13.08
CA ASP A 28 -2.00 -3.43 -13.13
C ASP A 28 -1.04 -4.16 -12.17
N ARG A 29 -0.23 -3.41 -11.40
CA ARG A 29 0.85 -3.97 -10.58
C ARG A 29 0.80 -3.41 -9.17
N VAL A 30 0.82 -4.31 -8.20
CA VAL A 30 0.88 -3.99 -6.77
C VAL A 30 2.16 -4.59 -6.21
N LEU A 31 2.97 -3.77 -5.53
CA LEU A 31 4.12 -4.22 -4.75
C LEU A 31 3.83 -4.00 -3.27
N VAL A 32 3.95 -5.05 -2.46
CA VAL A 32 3.87 -4.94 -0.99
C VAL A 32 5.25 -5.16 -0.40
N GLY A 33 5.80 -4.11 0.23
CA GLY A 33 7.09 -4.12 0.92
C GLY A 33 6.95 -4.09 2.46
N GLY A 34 8.09 -4.11 3.15
CA GLY A 34 8.15 -4.04 4.62
C GLY A 34 7.67 -5.31 5.32
N GLY A 35 7.61 -5.27 6.66
CA GLY A 35 7.11 -6.39 7.48
C GLY A 35 5.67 -6.80 7.16
N VAL A 36 4.86 -5.87 6.64
CA VAL A 36 3.47 -6.13 6.21
C VAL A 36 3.41 -7.12 5.03
N SER A 37 4.43 -7.17 4.19
CA SER A 37 4.53 -8.14 3.09
C SER A 37 4.58 -9.60 3.56
N ALA A 38 4.96 -9.86 4.82
CA ALA A 38 4.95 -11.19 5.39
C ALA A 38 3.52 -11.69 5.73
N ASN A 39 2.53 -10.80 5.73
CA ASN A 39 1.14 -11.17 6.02
C ASN A 39 0.53 -11.99 4.86
N ARG A 40 0.48 -13.31 5.03
CA ARG A 40 -0.07 -14.24 4.04
C ARG A 40 -1.55 -13.98 3.73
N ALA A 41 -2.36 -13.63 4.73
CA ALA A 41 -3.78 -13.39 4.54
C ALA A 41 -4.04 -12.14 3.66
N LEU A 42 -3.28 -11.07 3.87
CA LEU A 42 -3.32 -9.88 3.02
C LEU A 42 -2.94 -10.21 1.57
N ARG A 43 -1.85 -10.96 1.37
CA ARG A 43 -1.39 -11.38 0.04
C ARG A 43 -2.43 -12.22 -0.70
N THR A 44 -3.05 -13.17 -0.01
CA THR A 44 -4.10 -14.02 -0.59
C THR A 44 -5.28 -13.16 -1.02
N ARG A 45 -5.75 -12.24 -0.16
CA ARG A 45 -6.85 -11.35 -0.50
C ARG A 45 -6.53 -10.46 -1.70
N LEU A 46 -5.40 -9.76 -1.69
CA LEU A 46 -4.98 -8.90 -2.81
C LEU A 46 -4.85 -9.68 -4.13
N ARG A 47 -4.32 -10.90 -4.12
CA ARG A 47 -4.24 -11.73 -5.34
C ARG A 47 -5.60 -12.11 -5.89
N GLY A 48 -6.59 -12.37 -5.02
CA GLY A 48 -7.95 -12.65 -5.44
C GLY A 48 -8.62 -11.41 -6.05
N ASP A 49 -8.44 -10.26 -5.39
CA ASP A 49 -9.20 -9.05 -5.70
C ASP A 49 -8.61 -8.25 -6.89
N ILE A 50 -7.30 -8.35 -7.17
CA ILE A 50 -6.64 -7.70 -8.32
C ILE A 50 -7.07 -8.32 -9.67
N GLY A 51 -7.61 -9.53 -9.68
CA GLY A 51 -8.09 -10.21 -10.88
C GLY A 51 -6.98 -10.75 -11.80
N PRO A 52 -7.36 -11.42 -12.92
CA PRO A 52 -6.44 -12.20 -13.76
C PRO A 52 -5.42 -11.37 -14.57
N GLY A 53 -5.69 -10.07 -14.78
CA GLY A 53 -4.79 -9.18 -15.51
C GLY A 53 -3.73 -8.50 -14.63
N GLY A 54 -3.94 -8.45 -13.32
CA GLY A 54 -3.05 -7.74 -12.42
C GLY A 54 -2.03 -8.63 -11.71
N ARG A 55 -0.96 -8.02 -11.22
CA ARG A 55 0.21 -8.71 -10.68
C ARG A 55 0.55 -8.21 -9.28
N LEU A 56 0.55 -9.12 -8.32
CA LEU A 56 1.05 -8.87 -6.96
C LEU A 56 2.51 -9.32 -6.81
N PHE A 57 3.39 -8.36 -6.54
CA PHE A 57 4.79 -8.56 -6.20
C PHE A 57 5.00 -8.48 -4.69
N THR A 58 5.82 -9.38 -4.17
CA THR A 58 6.24 -9.39 -2.76
C THR A 58 7.70 -9.81 -2.69
N GLY A 59 8.50 -9.12 -1.88
CA GLY A 59 9.85 -9.58 -1.56
C GLY A 59 9.82 -10.86 -0.71
N SER A 60 10.94 -11.61 -0.71
CA SER A 60 11.13 -12.64 0.32
C SER A 60 11.30 -11.98 1.68
N THR A 61 10.92 -12.66 2.77
CA THR A 61 10.99 -12.09 4.13
C THR A 61 12.37 -11.49 4.46
N ARG A 62 13.45 -12.09 3.97
CA ARG A 62 14.83 -11.60 4.18
C ARG A 62 15.14 -10.29 3.46
N VAL A 63 14.54 -10.04 2.31
CA VAL A 63 14.80 -8.82 1.50
C VAL A 63 13.70 -7.76 1.66
N SER A 64 12.57 -8.12 2.28
CA SER A 64 11.46 -7.21 2.56
C SER A 64 11.69 -6.30 3.78
N LEU A 65 12.69 -6.58 4.60
CA LEU A 65 13.12 -5.73 5.72
C LEU A 65 14.25 -4.81 5.28
N ASP A 66 14.49 -3.74 6.05
CA ASP A 66 15.55 -2.78 5.75
C ASP A 66 16.90 -3.47 5.65
N ASN A 67 17.53 -3.37 4.47
CA ASN A 67 18.81 -4.00 4.19
C ASN A 67 19.63 -3.19 3.18
N GLY A 68 20.95 -3.37 3.20
CA GLY A 68 21.87 -2.66 2.31
C GLY A 68 21.66 -2.96 0.83
N ALA A 69 21.10 -4.13 0.47
CA ALA A 69 20.85 -4.47 -0.93
C ALA A 69 19.75 -3.61 -1.56
N MET A 70 18.71 -3.25 -0.80
CA MET A 70 17.68 -2.29 -1.24
C MET A 70 18.31 -0.91 -1.53
N ILE A 71 19.20 -0.45 -0.65
CA ILE A 71 19.90 0.83 -0.82
C ILE A 71 20.82 0.79 -2.05
N ALA A 72 21.61 -0.28 -2.20
CA ALA A 72 22.48 -0.46 -3.36
C ALA A 72 21.69 -0.46 -4.68
N ARG A 73 20.54 -1.16 -4.72
CA ARG A 73 19.70 -1.19 -5.91
C ARG A 73 19.06 0.16 -6.22
N ALA A 74 18.60 0.88 -5.21
CA ALA A 74 18.09 2.24 -5.38
C ALA A 74 19.18 3.20 -5.88
N ALA A 75 20.41 3.10 -5.35
CA ALA A 75 21.55 3.88 -5.79
C ALA A 75 21.93 3.59 -7.25
N GLN A 76 21.89 2.32 -7.67
CA GLN A 76 22.10 1.93 -9.07
C GLN A 76 21.10 2.64 -10.01
N PHE A 77 19.80 2.62 -9.70
CA PHE A 77 18.79 3.32 -10.52
C PHE A 77 19.04 4.83 -10.59
N ARG A 78 19.48 5.45 -9.50
CA ARG A 78 19.83 6.88 -9.48
C ARG A 78 21.08 7.17 -10.32
N LEU A 79 22.09 6.30 -10.24
CA LEU A 79 23.31 6.39 -11.05
C LEU A 79 23.00 6.28 -12.55
N GLU A 80 22.18 5.30 -12.94
CA GLU A 80 21.73 5.10 -14.33
C GLU A 80 20.94 6.32 -14.85
N ALA A 81 20.20 7.00 -13.97
CA ALA A 81 19.49 8.25 -14.28
C ALA A 81 20.37 9.52 -14.17
N GLY A 82 21.69 9.39 -13.95
CA GLY A 82 22.61 10.52 -13.79
C GLY A 82 22.34 11.40 -12.57
N THR A 83 21.62 10.87 -11.57
CA THR A 83 21.22 11.60 -10.36
C THR A 83 22.20 11.32 -9.22
N PHE A 84 22.87 12.36 -8.75
CA PHE A 84 23.84 12.30 -7.64
C PHE A 84 23.38 13.17 -6.47
N GLY A 85 23.70 12.75 -5.24
CA GLY A 85 23.48 13.55 -4.03
C GLY A 85 24.78 14.16 -3.51
N GLY A 86 24.68 15.16 -2.64
CA GLY A 86 25.84 15.73 -1.95
C GLY A 86 26.46 14.76 -0.93
N LEU A 87 27.74 14.95 -0.61
CA LEU A 87 28.47 14.09 0.34
C LEU A 87 28.07 14.31 1.81
N SER A 88 27.26 15.32 2.11
CA SER A 88 26.85 15.68 3.48
C SER A 88 25.38 16.10 3.53
N GLU A 89 24.52 15.31 2.90
CA GLU A 89 23.07 15.52 2.93
C GLU A 89 22.39 14.33 3.63
N ALA A 90 21.83 14.58 4.81
CA ALA A 90 21.02 13.62 5.53
C ALA A 90 19.76 14.32 6.07
N SER A 91 18.61 13.70 5.88
CA SER A 91 17.34 14.19 6.42
C SER A 91 16.54 13.03 6.99
N ALA A 92 16.16 13.14 8.26
CA ALA A 92 15.30 12.17 8.93
C ALA A 92 13.84 12.21 8.44
N SER A 93 13.45 13.29 7.75
CA SER A 93 12.11 13.53 7.22
C SER A 93 12.09 13.63 5.69
N ALA A 94 13.10 13.06 5.02
CA ALA A 94 13.15 13.02 3.57
C ALA A 94 11.87 12.38 3.00
N PRO A 95 11.15 13.04 2.07
CA PRO A 95 9.94 12.47 1.52
C PRO A 95 10.28 11.26 0.64
N MET A 96 9.39 10.27 0.64
CA MET A 96 9.53 9.13 -0.26
C MET A 96 9.28 9.60 -1.71
N PRO A 97 10.25 9.43 -2.62
CA PRO A 97 10.12 9.88 -3.99
C PRO A 97 9.00 9.12 -4.72
N GLY A 98 8.32 9.80 -5.65
CA GLY A 98 7.27 9.19 -6.48
C GLY A 98 5.97 8.87 -5.74
N THR A 99 5.75 9.42 -4.54
CA THR A 99 4.47 9.30 -3.83
C THR A 99 3.42 10.21 -4.44
N LEU A 100 2.20 9.68 -4.61
CA LEU A 100 1.03 10.45 -5.00
C LEU A 100 0.22 10.81 -3.75
N PRO A 101 -0.28 12.05 -3.62
CA PRO A 101 -1.11 12.41 -2.48
C PRO A 101 -2.40 11.59 -2.49
N TRP A 102 -2.86 11.17 -1.31
CA TRP A 102 -4.14 10.49 -1.19
C TRP A 102 -5.27 11.42 -1.63
N ARG A 103 -6.12 10.95 -2.56
CA ARG A 103 -7.27 11.72 -3.05
C ARG A 103 -8.59 11.15 -2.54
N PRO A 104 -9.63 11.98 -2.33
CA PRO A 104 -10.94 11.51 -1.91
C PRO A 104 -11.57 10.49 -2.88
N GLU A 105 -11.31 10.62 -4.19
CA GLU A 105 -11.74 9.65 -5.20
C GLU A 105 -11.10 8.26 -5.07
N MET A 106 -10.00 8.11 -4.33
CA MET A 106 -9.36 6.82 -4.05
C MET A 106 -10.05 6.07 -2.89
N ARG A 107 -11.16 6.57 -2.35
CA ARG A 107 -11.92 5.85 -1.34
C ARG A 107 -12.64 4.69 -2.01
N ASP A 108 -12.44 3.51 -1.45
CA ASP A 108 -13.21 2.30 -1.76
C ASP A 108 -14.71 2.62 -1.82
N SER A 109 -15.30 2.50 -3.01
CA SER A 109 -16.73 2.71 -3.27
C SER A 109 -17.63 1.75 -2.49
N SER A 110 -17.09 0.68 -1.91
CA SER A 110 -17.82 -0.24 -1.04
C SER A 110 -17.90 0.20 0.43
N GLN A 111 -17.16 1.24 0.85
CA GLN A 111 -17.20 1.79 2.22
C GLN A 111 -18.29 2.87 2.40
N GLY A 112 -19.32 2.86 1.55
CA GLY A 112 -20.53 3.66 1.68
C GLY A 112 -21.66 2.90 2.38
N SER A 113 -21.43 2.33 3.57
CA SER A 113 -22.42 2.16 4.64
C SER A 113 -21.82 1.31 5.77
N CYS A 114 -21.45 1.94 6.89
CA CYS A 114 -21.50 1.22 8.16
C CYS A 114 -22.98 0.97 8.47
N PRO A 115 -23.44 -0.29 8.66
CA PRO A 115 -24.78 -0.55 9.14
C PRO A 115 -24.85 -0.13 10.61
N GLY A 116 -25.18 1.13 10.88
CA GLY A 116 -25.18 1.61 12.28
C GLY A 116 -25.30 3.09 12.57
N SER A 117 -25.67 3.99 11.64
CA SER A 117 -26.01 5.36 12.07
C SER A 117 -27.17 5.98 11.29
N ALA A 118 -28.31 5.95 11.99
CA ALA A 118 -29.46 6.87 11.94
C ALA A 118 -30.37 6.83 10.70
N ALA A 119 -31.56 6.29 10.94
CA ALA A 119 -32.77 6.54 10.18
C ALA A 119 -32.96 8.05 9.94
N ARG A 120 -33.38 8.39 8.72
CA ARG A 120 -33.89 9.73 8.38
C ARG A 120 -35.07 10.06 9.30
N PRO A 121 -35.09 11.22 9.97
CA PRO A 121 -36.35 11.82 10.32
C PRO A 121 -36.93 12.48 9.06
N SER A 122 -38.08 11.98 8.61
CA SER A 122 -39.05 12.81 7.88
C SER A 122 -39.74 13.70 8.92
N PRO A 123 -39.78 15.02 8.76
CA PRO A 123 -40.98 15.69 8.23
C PRO A 123 -40.64 16.98 7.44
N ASN A 124 -41.50 17.67 6.67
CA ASN A 124 -42.96 17.72 6.49
C ASN A 124 -43.23 18.04 5.02
#